data_AF-A0A6V7VVD8-F1
#
_entry.id   AF-A0A6V7VVD8-F1
#
_cell.length_a   1.000
_cell.length_b   1.000
_cell.length_c   1.000
_cell.angle_alpha   90.00
_cell.angle_beta   90.00
_cell.angle_gamma   90.00
#
_symmetry.space_group_name_H-M   'P 1'
#
loop_
_entity.id
_entity.type
_entity.pdbx_description
1 polymer ?
#
loop_
_entity_poly.entity_id
_entity_poly.type
_entity_poly.pdbx_seq_one_letter_code
_entity_poly.pdbx_strand_id
1 'polypeptide(L)'
;MLKGLENIHKLFLNQQYQNNISYFEKIIEGIEYKKMYNHYIVVSCITTTQISQENFCSFIESQLDKELVNQLENFEEVDYCHIGLKTEKCGMKIDERKRFCTSWLLGIKFAQQTSYELSTKFYAKFEKIKETLINKFVLKNLGQRIDAKSEVKILVLKRNELENWGF
;
A
#
# COMPACT_ATOMS: atom_id res chain seq x y z
N MET A 1 2.10 49.03 17.18
CA MET A 1 1.69 48.28 15.97
C MET A 1 2.77 47.34 15.42
N LEU A 2 4.08 47.64 15.54
CA LEU A 2 5.15 46.83 14.93
C LEU A 2 5.46 45.47 15.60
N LYS A 3 5.30 45.34 16.94
CA LYS A 3 5.57 44.06 17.66
C LYS A 3 4.62 42.90 17.29
N GLY A 4 3.44 43.20 16.77
CA GLY A 4 2.48 42.18 16.33
C GLY A 4 2.90 41.48 15.04
N LEU A 5 3.53 42.20 14.11
CA LEU A 5 3.99 41.67 12.82
C LEU A 5 5.22 40.76 12.97
N GLU A 6 6.14 41.10 13.89
CA GLU A 6 7.32 40.25 14.17
C GLU A 6 6.94 38.91 14.79
N ASN A 7 5.92 38.87 15.65
CA ASN A 7 5.41 37.63 16.23
C ASN A 7 4.69 36.76 15.19
N ILE A 8 3.92 37.35 14.26
CA ILE A 8 3.28 36.62 13.17
C ILE A 8 4.32 36.02 12.23
N HIS A 9 5.38 36.76 11.90
CA HIS A 9 6.46 36.26 11.04
C HIS A 9 7.23 35.10 11.70
N LYS A 10 7.53 35.20 13.01
CA LYS A 10 8.14 34.08 13.76
C LYS A 10 7.24 32.85 13.83
N LEU A 11 5.93 33.03 14.01
CA LEU A 11 4.96 31.92 13.99
C LEU A 11 4.92 31.24 12.62
N PHE A 12 4.93 32.02 11.53
CA PHE A 12 4.92 31.48 10.17
C PHE A 12 6.20 30.70 9.84
N LEU A 13 7.37 31.23 10.23
CA LEU A 13 8.66 30.54 10.05
C LEU A 13 8.76 29.26 10.88
N ASN A 14 8.27 29.27 12.12
CA ASN A 14 8.20 28.07 12.95
C ASN A 14 7.24 27.02 12.38
N GLN A 15 6.09 27.43 11.83
CA GLN A 15 5.14 26.51 11.22
C GLN A 15 5.71 25.90 9.93
N GLN A 16 6.39 26.70 9.09
CA GLN A 16 7.11 26.17 7.92
C GLN A 16 8.23 25.21 8.31
N TYR A 17 9.01 25.53 9.36
CA TYR A 17 10.08 24.67 9.85
C TYR A 17 9.56 23.35 10.44
N GLN A 18 8.48 23.39 11.23
CA GLN A 18 7.83 22.18 11.75
C GLN A 18 7.23 21.31 10.65
N ASN A 19 6.60 21.93 9.64
CA ASN A 19 6.10 21.21 8.47
C ASN A 19 7.23 20.54 7.67
N ASN A 20 8.39 21.20 7.56
CA ASN A 20 9.56 20.65 6.90
C ASN A 20 10.14 19.47 7.68
N ILE A 21 10.30 19.57 9.00
CA ILE A 21 10.75 18.45 9.84
C ILE A 21 9.81 17.25 9.68
N SER A 22 8.49 17.46 9.79
CA SER A 22 7.52 16.37 9.65
C SER A 22 7.56 15.72 8.26
N TYR A 23 7.81 16.49 7.21
CA TYR A 23 7.96 15.97 5.86
C TYR A 23 9.24 15.14 5.71
N PHE A 24 10.35 15.63 6.26
CA PHE A 24 11.63 14.90 6.27
C PHE A 24 11.55 13.61 7.09
N GLU A 25 10.91 13.63 8.26
CA GLU A 25 10.68 12.44 9.09
C GLU A 25 9.87 11.40 8.32
N LYS A 26 8.76 11.79 7.67
CA LYS A 26 7.96 10.88 6.82
C LYS A 26 8.75 10.30 5.63
N ILE A 27 9.65 11.10 5.04
CA ILE A 27 10.54 10.61 3.97
C ILE A 27 11.52 9.58 4.54
N ILE A 28 12.13 9.87 5.69
CA ILE A 28 13.09 8.97 6.33
C ILE A 28 12.40 7.67 6.73
N GLU A 29 11.25 7.75 7.40
CA GLU A 29 10.43 6.58 7.76
C GLU A 29 10.04 5.76 6.53
N GLY A 30 9.65 6.41 5.42
CA GLY A 30 9.34 5.73 4.16
C GLY A 30 10.55 5.05 3.52
N ILE A 31 11.72 5.70 3.53
CA ILE A 31 12.98 5.15 3.03
C ILE A 31 13.44 3.96 3.88
N GLU A 32 13.34 4.07 5.20
CA GLU A 32 13.69 3.01 6.14
C GLU A 32 12.77 1.81 5.96
N TYR A 33 11.46 2.04 5.82
CA TYR A 33 10.49 0.97 5.59
C TYR A 33 10.80 0.16 4.32
N LYS A 34 11.14 0.82 3.20
CA LYS A 34 11.54 0.17 1.94
C LYS A 34 12.86 -0.58 1.99
N LYS A 35 13.67 -0.35 3.02
CA LYS A 35 14.94 -1.06 3.26
C LYS A 35 14.82 -2.12 4.35
N MET A 36 13.68 -2.19 5.05
CA MET A 36 13.48 -3.09 6.18
C MET A 36 13.22 -4.53 5.75
N TYR A 37 12.59 -4.77 4.60
CA TYR A 37 12.17 -6.11 4.15
C TYR A 37 12.83 -6.48 2.84
N ASN A 38 13.12 -7.76 2.61
CA ASN A 38 13.68 -8.23 1.33
C ASN A 38 12.59 -8.42 0.27
N HIS A 39 11.34 -8.56 0.71
CA HIS A 39 10.18 -8.80 -0.13
C HIS A 39 9.00 -7.98 0.37
N TYR A 40 8.12 -7.65 -0.56
CA TYR A 40 6.97 -6.82 -0.32
C TYR A 40 5.78 -7.35 -1.10
N ILE A 41 4.58 -7.09 -0.60
CA ILE A 41 3.33 -7.26 -1.32
C ILE A 41 2.78 -5.87 -1.62
N VAL A 42 2.50 -5.60 -2.89
CA VAL A 42 1.78 -4.41 -3.30
C VAL A 42 0.34 -4.79 -3.58
N VAL A 43 -0.58 -4.10 -2.91
CA VAL A 43 -2.01 -4.14 -3.23
C VAL A 43 -2.38 -2.82 -3.87
N SER A 44 -2.86 -2.84 -5.11
CA SER A 44 -3.35 -1.64 -5.81
C SER A 44 -4.85 -1.77 -6.06
N CYS A 45 -5.60 -0.82 -5.50
CA CYS A 45 -7.00 -0.58 -5.80
C CYS A 45 -7.09 0.48 -6.90
N ILE A 46 -7.75 0.18 -8.01
CA ILE A 46 -7.80 1.05 -9.18
C ILE A 46 -9.26 1.25 -9.58
N THR A 47 -9.64 2.50 -9.84
CA THR A 47 -11.02 2.89 -10.14
C THR A 47 -11.07 3.98 -11.22
N THR A 48 -12.27 4.28 -11.72
CA THR A 48 -12.45 5.31 -12.76
C THR A 48 -12.94 6.65 -12.23
N THR A 49 -13.45 6.70 -11.00
CA THR A 49 -13.94 7.93 -10.36
C THR A 49 -13.40 8.05 -8.93
N GLN A 50 -13.21 9.30 -8.48
CA GLN A 50 -12.79 9.61 -7.12
C GLN A 50 -13.74 9.01 -6.06
N ILE A 51 -15.06 9.10 -6.28
CA ILE A 51 -16.06 8.54 -5.35
C ILE A 51 -15.92 7.01 -5.26
N SER A 52 -15.68 6.34 -6.38
CA SER A 52 -15.41 4.90 -6.38
C SER A 52 -14.10 4.58 -5.65
N GLN A 53 -13.06 5.40 -5.80
CA GLN A 53 -11.80 5.24 -5.05
C GLN A 53 -12.06 5.33 -3.54
N GLU A 54 -12.76 6.37 -3.09
CA GLU A 54 -13.06 6.58 -1.67
C GLU A 54 -13.82 5.41 -1.07
N ASN A 55 -14.86 4.91 -1.75
CA ASN A 55 -15.66 3.80 -1.23
C ASN A 55 -14.94 2.46 -1.36
N PHE A 56 -14.49 2.12 -2.57
CA PHE A 56 -13.90 0.81 -2.86
C PHE A 56 -12.56 0.66 -2.17
N CYS A 57 -11.66 1.62 -2.31
CA CYS A 57 -10.31 1.49 -1.76
C CYS A 57 -10.33 1.56 -0.23
N SER A 58 -11.23 2.32 0.40
CA SER A 58 -11.42 2.26 1.86
C SER A 58 -11.96 0.90 2.31
N PHE A 59 -12.87 0.29 1.53
CA PHE A 59 -13.28 -1.08 1.79
C PHE A 59 -12.09 -2.04 1.71
N ILE A 60 -11.28 -2.00 0.64
CA ILE A 60 -10.07 -2.83 0.50
C ILE A 60 -9.16 -2.65 1.70
N GLU A 61 -8.84 -1.41 2.06
CA GLU A 61 -8.01 -1.06 3.21
C GLU A 61 -8.50 -1.70 4.51
N SER A 62 -9.81 -1.64 4.76
CA SER A 62 -10.43 -2.25 5.95
C SER A 62 -10.32 -3.78 6.00
N GLN A 63 -10.08 -4.42 4.86
CA GLN A 63 -9.97 -5.88 4.74
C GLN A 63 -8.52 -6.36 4.68
N LEU A 64 -7.53 -5.49 4.39
CA LEU A 64 -6.14 -5.92 4.22
C LEU A 64 -5.63 -6.70 5.43
N ASP A 65 -5.84 -6.17 6.62
CA ASP A 65 -5.41 -6.82 7.86
C ASP A 65 -6.19 -8.13 8.12
N LYS A 66 -7.52 -8.04 8.05
CA LYS A 66 -8.44 -9.14 8.39
C LYS A 66 -8.34 -10.35 7.46
N GLU A 67 -8.09 -10.09 6.18
CA GLU A 67 -8.21 -11.09 5.12
C GLU A 67 -6.87 -11.43 4.50
N LEU A 68 -5.98 -10.46 4.23
CA LEU A 68 -4.70 -10.74 3.59
C LEU A 68 -3.61 -11.02 4.62
N VAL A 69 -3.36 -10.11 5.56
CA VAL A 69 -2.30 -10.27 6.58
C VAL A 69 -2.56 -11.52 7.41
N ASN A 70 -3.75 -11.65 7.99
CA ASN A 70 -4.13 -12.82 8.78
C ASN A 70 -3.95 -14.14 8.02
N GLN A 71 -4.33 -14.22 6.73
CA GLN A 71 -4.12 -15.45 5.96
C GLN A 71 -2.63 -15.73 5.67
N LEU A 72 -1.83 -14.70 5.40
CA LEU A 72 -0.40 -14.85 5.15
C LEU A 72 0.35 -15.33 6.39
N GLU A 73 0.03 -14.80 7.57
CA GLU A 73 0.68 -15.18 8.82
C GLU A 73 0.33 -16.60 9.29
N ASN A 74 -0.69 -17.22 8.69
CA ASN A 74 -0.99 -18.63 8.88
C ASN A 74 -0.14 -19.56 7.98
N PHE A 75 0.69 -19.01 7.09
CA PHE A 75 1.61 -19.82 6.30
C PHE A 75 2.89 -20.07 7.09
N GLU A 76 3.29 -21.33 7.23
CA GLU A 76 4.54 -21.74 7.90
C GLU A 76 5.79 -21.05 7.30
N GLU A 77 5.71 -20.63 6.04
CA GLU A 77 6.80 -19.92 5.36
C GLU A 77 6.95 -18.46 5.82
N VAL A 78 5.93 -17.86 6.43
CA VAL A 78 5.85 -16.43 6.78
C VAL A 78 6.02 -16.25 8.28
N ASP A 79 7.01 -15.47 8.70
CA ASP A 79 7.20 -15.08 10.10
C ASP A 79 6.15 -14.03 10.51
N TYR A 80 6.02 -12.98 9.71
CA TYR A 80 5.03 -11.93 9.88
C TYR A 80 4.86 -11.10 8.61
N CYS A 81 3.71 -10.43 8.51
CA CYS A 81 3.38 -9.50 7.43
C CYS A 81 2.91 -8.18 8.01
N HIS A 82 3.46 -7.06 7.54
CA HIS A 82 3.22 -5.75 8.14
C HIS A 82 2.76 -4.74 7.09
N ILE A 83 1.60 -4.12 7.30
CA ILE A 83 1.11 -3.01 6.46
C ILE A 83 1.89 -1.74 6.79
N GLY A 84 2.57 -1.15 5.81
CA GLY A 84 3.35 0.07 6.02
C GLY A 84 2.84 1.25 5.22
N LEU A 85 3.32 1.38 3.98
CA LEU A 85 3.14 2.61 3.20
C LEU A 85 1.85 2.58 2.39
N LYS A 86 1.23 3.75 2.26
CA LYS A 86 0.08 4.00 1.39
C LYS A 86 0.42 5.13 0.42
N THR A 87 0.00 5.01 -0.83
CA THR A 87 0.17 6.05 -1.85
C THR A 87 -1.04 6.10 -2.77
N GLU A 88 -1.36 7.28 -3.28
CA GLU A 88 -2.38 7.46 -4.33
C GLU A 88 -1.79 7.30 -5.75
N LYS A 89 -0.56 6.80 -5.83
CA LYS A 89 0.11 6.47 -7.08
C LYS A 89 -0.08 5.00 -7.41
N CYS A 90 -0.15 4.72 -8.71
CA CYS A 90 -0.04 3.38 -9.23
C CYS A 90 1.40 3.13 -9.68
N GLY A 91 2.03 2.09 -9.13
CA GLY A 91 3.36 1.65 -9.54
C GLY A 91 3.42 0.92 -10.89
N MET A 92 2.28 0.84 -11.58
CA MET A 92 2.16 0.18 -12.87
C MET A 92 1.40 1.07 -13.85
N LYS A 93 1.62 0.84 -15.15
CA LYS A 93 0.78 1.44 -16.18
C LYS A 93 -0.66 0.97 -15.98
N ILE A 94 -1.56 1.93 -15.78
CA ILE A 94 -3.00 1.72 -15.79
C ILE A 94 -3.57 2.26 -17.10
N ASP A 95 -4.67 1.67 -17.55
CA ASP A 95 -5.45 2.16 -18.70
C ASP A 95 -5.79 3.65 -18.49
N GLU A 96 -5.67 4.50 -19.51
CA GLU A 96 -5.99 5.93 -19.43
C GLU A 96 -7.43 6.22 -18.96
N ARG A 97 -8.33 5.23 -19.13
CA ARG A 97 -9.72 5.28 -18.65
C ARG A 97 -9.83 5.03 -17.14
N LYS A 98 -8.78 4.51 -16.51
CA LYS A 98 -8.63 4.32 -15.06
C LYS A 98 -7.74 5.43 -14.54
N ARG A 99 -8.33 6.34 -13.76
CA ARG A 99 -7.67 7.60 -13.37
C ARG A 99 -7.22 7.63 -11.91
N PHE A 100 -7.80 6.77 -11.08
CA PHE A 100 -7.64 6.85 -9.64
C PHE A 100 -7.08 5.53 -9.12
N CYS A 101 -6.06 5.63 -8.27
CA CYS A 101 -5.36 4.48 -7.74
C CYS A 101 -4.97 4.73 -6.28
N THR A 102 -5.15 3.71 -5.44
CA THR A 102 -4.58 3.68 -4.10
C THR A 102 -3.81 2.39 -3.97
N SER A 103 -2.52 2.50 -3.64
CA SER A 103 -1.65 1.35 -3.42
C SER A 103 -1.18 1.28 -1.97
N TRP A 104 -1.12 0.07 -1.43
CA TRP A 104 -0.53 -0.24 -0.12
C TRP A 104 0.68 -1.15 -0.31
N LEU A 105 1.73 -0.86 0.44
CA LEU A 105 2.95 -1.64 0.49
C LEU A 105 3.01 -2.37 1.83
N LEU A 106 3.01 -3.70 1.74
CA LEU A 106 3.10 -4.59 2.88
C LEU A 106 4.48 -5.25 2.86
N GLY A 107 5.23 -5.14 3.96
CA GLY A 107 6.50 -5.83 4.14
C GLY A 107 6.28 -7.25 4.63
N ILE A 108 6.94 -8.22 4.00
CA ILE A 108 6.83 -9.62 4.39
C ILE A 108 8.19 -10.15 4.84
N LYS A 109 8.21 -10.82 5.99
CA LYS A 109 9.37 -11.57 6.48
C LYS A 109 9.08 -13.06 6.41
N PHE A 110 10.00 -13.81 5.82
CA PHE A 110 9.92 -15.26 5.72
C PHE A 110 10.69 -15.93 6.87
N ALA A 111 10.19 -17.06 7.36
CA ALA A 111 10.72 -17.80 8.52
C ALA A 111 12.11 -18.39 8.33
N GLN A 112 12.54 -18.56 7.08
CA GLN A 112 13.91 -18.94 6.76
C GLN A 112 14.45 -18.00 5.69
N GLN A 113 15.74 -17.63 5.78
CA GLN A 113 16.49 -17.04 4.67
C GLN A 113 16.71 -18.09 3.59
N THR A 114 15.64 -18.57 2.96
CA THR A 114 15.74 -19.48 1.83
C THR A 114 16.19 -18.67 0.61
N SER A 115 17.50 -18.60 0.41
CA SER A 115 18.07 -18.62 -0.93
C SER A 115 17.58 -19.93 -1.57
N TYR A 116 16.78 -19.96 -2.63
CA TYR A 116 17.08 -19.39 -3.94
C TYR A 116 15.82 -19.01 -4.75
N GLU A 117 14.62 -19.20 -4.21
CA GLU A 117 13.35 -18.79 -4.80
C GLU A 117 12.37 -18.88 -3.63
N LEU A 118 11.60 -17.80 -3.38
CA LEU A 118 10.38 -17.88 -2.58
C LEU A 118 9.72 -19.23 -2.89
N SER A 119 9.60 -20.10 -1.89
CA SER A 119 9.34 -21.52 -2.15
C SER A 119 8.18 -21.63 -3.14
N THR A 120 8.30 -22.45 -4.18
CA THR A 120 7.20 -22.65 -5.17
C THR A 120 5.86 -22.93 -4.45
N LYS A 121 5.94 -23.51 -3.24
CA LYS A 121 4.84 -23.70 -2.30
C LYS A 121 4.21 -22.38 -1.81
N PHE A 122 4.99 -21.40 -1.34
CA PHE A 122 4.47 -20.09 -0.95
C PHE A 122 3.73 -19.45 -2.12
N TYR A 123 4.35 -19.35 -3.30
CA TYR A 123 3.69 -18.72 -4.45
C TYR A 123 2.41 -19.44 -4.84
N ALA A 124 2.40 -20.78 -4.84
CA ALA A 124 1.17 -21.53 -5.13
C ALA A 124 0.05 -21.28 -4.10
N LYS A 125 0.38 -21.16 -2.81
CA LYS A 125 -0.59 -20.79 -1.77
C LYS A 125 -1.04 -19.33 -1.92
N PHE A 126 -0.09 -18.43 -2.20
CA PHE A 126 -0.32 -17.01 -2.39
C PHE A 126 -1.27 -16.73 -3.56
N GLU A 127 -1.06 -17.38 -4.71
CA GLU A 127 -1.91 -17.23 -5.89
C GLU A 127 -3.36 -17.63 -5.58
N LYS A 128 -3.58 -18.71 -4.82
CA LYS A 128 -4.92 -19.13 -4.40
C LYS A 128 -5.63 -18.10 -3.52
N ILE A 129 -4.93 -17.56 -2.52
CA ILE A 129 -5.53 -16.53 -1.65
C ILE A 129 -5.74 -15.23 -2.44
N LYS A 130 -4.81 -14.88 -3.34
CA LYS A 130 -4.93 -13.69 -4.20
C LYS A 130 -6.20 -13.72 -5.01
N GLU A 131 -6.45 -14.81 -5.74
CA GLU A 131 -7.68 -14.96 -6.55
C GLU A 131 -8.94 -14.92 -5.68
N THR A 132 -8.91 -15.61 -4.53
CA THR A 132 -10.02 -15.62 -3.58
C THR A 132 -10.32 -14.22 -3.04
N LEU A 133 -9.29 -13.46 -2.67
CA LEU A 133 -9.40 -12.10 -2.14
C LEU A 133 -9.91 -11.14 -3.21
N ILE A 134 -9.36 -11.18 -4.43
CA ILE A 134 -9.84 -10.35 -5.54
C ILE A 134 -11.33 -10.62 -5.80
N ASN A 135 -11.72 -11.90 -5.90
CA ASN A 135 -13.12 -12.26 -6.09
C ASN A 135 -14.00 -11.79 -4.94
N LYS A 136 -13.57 -11.98 -3.69
CA LYS A 136 -14.32 -11.53 -2.52
C LYS A 136 -14.47 -10.02 -2.49
N PHE A 137 -13.41 -9.29 -2.82
CA PHE A 137 -13.41 -7.84 -2.86
C PHE A 137 -14.29 -7.29 -3.98
N VAL A 138 -14.31 -7.91 -5.15
CA VAL A 138 -15.18 -7.49 -6.25
C VAL A 138 -16.63 -7.89 -5.98
N LEU A 139 -16.89 -9.14 -5.61
CA LEU A 139 -18.25 -9.69 -5.44
C LEU A 139 -19.02 -9.07 -4.27
N LYS A 140 -18.38 -8.89 -3.10
CA LYS A 140 -19.05 -8.25 -1.94
C LYS A 140 -19.44 -6.80 -2.22
N ASN A 141 -18.84 -6.19 -3.25
CA ASN A 141 -19.07 -4.81 -3.63
C ASN A 141 -20.03 -4.62 -4.80
N LEU A 142 -20.45 -5.67 -5.48
CA LEU A 142 -21.53 -5.58 -6.48
C LEU A 142 -22.85 -5.11 -5.84
N GLY A 143 -23.02 -5.28 -4.53
CA GLY A 143 -24.14 -4.73 -3.76
C GLY A 143 -24.02 -3.24 -3.41
N GLN A 144 -22.84 -2.61 -3.58
CA GLN A 144 -22.54 -1.24 -3.11
C GLN A 144 -22.40 -0.19 -4.23
N ARG A 145 -22.91 -0.45 -5.45
CA ARG A 145 -22.78 0.45 -6.62
C ARG A 145 -21.33 0.80 -6.96
N ILE A 146 -20.41 -0.14 -6.79
CA ILE A 146 -19.03 0.05 -7.23
C ILE A 146 -18.99 -0.02 -8.76
N ASP A 147 -18.24 0.88 -9.39
CA ASP A 147 -18.06 0.89 -10.83
C ASP A 147 -17.53 -0.46 -11.30
N ALA A 148 -18.18 -1.04 -12.31
CA ALA A 148 -17.86 -2.34 -12.89
C ALA A 148 -16.42 -2.42 -13.44
N LYS A 149 -15.75 -1.27 -13.62
CA LYS A 149 -14.36 -1.17 -14.06
C LYS A 149 -13.35 -1.10 -12.92
N SER A 150 -13.80 -1.13 -11.67
CA SER A 150 -12.92 -1.17 -10.50
C SER A 150 -12.17 -2.49 -10.45
N GLU A 151 -10.87 -2.43 -10.14
CA GLU A 151 -10.01 -3.61 -10.07
C GLU A 151 -9.12 -3.58 -8.85
N VAL A 152 -8.71 -4.77 -8.41
CA VAL A 152 -7.68 -4.95 -7.39
C VAL A 152 -6.58 -5.78 -8.01
N LYS A 153 -5.34 -5.31 -7.85
CA LYS A 153 -4.14 -6.05 -8.24
C LYS A 153 -3.30 -6.29 -7.01
N ILE A 154 -2.82 -7.51 -6.85
CA ILE A 154 -1.97 -7.91 -5.74
C ILE A 154 -0.74 -8.59 -6.31
N LEU A 155 0.44 -8.12 -5.93
CA LEU A 155 1.71 -8.58 -6.48
C LEU A 155 2.74 -8.73 -5.38
N VAL A 156 3.59 -9.74 -5.49
CA VAL A 156 4.76 -9.92 -4.63
C VAL A 156 5.98 -9.42 -5.39
N LEU A 157 6.77 -8.56 -4.75
CA LEU A 157 7.95 -7.94 -5.32
C LEU A 157 9.15 -8.20 -4.40
N LYS A 158 10.32 -8.41 -4.98
CA LYS A 158 11.60 -8.27 -4.30
C LYS A 158 11.89 -6.80 -4.07
N ARG A 159 12.71 -6.49 -3.06
CA ARG A 159 13.09 -5.11 -2.73
C ARG A 159 13.62 -4.33 -3.93
N ASN A 160 14.47 -4.95 -4.76
CA ASN A 160 15.05 -4.32 -5.93
C ASN A 160 14.03 -4.05 -7.06
N GLU A 161 12.85 -4.68 -7.03
CA GLU A 161 11.79 -4.44 -7.99
C GLU A 161 10.91 -3.23 -7.59
N LEU A 162 10.97 -2.79 -6.32
CA LEU A 162 10.14 -1.69 -5.81
C LEU A 162 10.49 -0.31 -6.38
N GLU A 163 11.71 -0.10 -6.85
CA GLU A 163 12.15 1.22 -7.33
C GLU A 163 11.28 1.74 -8.49
N ASN A 164 10.64 0.82 -9.22
CA ASN A 164 9.74 1.14 -10.33
C ASN A 164 8.28 1.36 -9.91
N TRP A 165 7.93 1.21 -8.62
CA TRP A 165 6.54 1.06 -8.16
C TRP A 165 5.90 2.31 -7.54
N GLY A 166 6.51 3.50 -7.71
CA GLY A 166 5.88 4.77 -7.33
C GLY A 166 5.71 4.99 -5.82
N PHE A 167 6.35 4.15 -5.00
CA PHE A 167 6.52 4.35 -3.57
C PHE A 167 7.78 5.15 -3.31
#